data_AF-A0A7J2KCE4-F1
#
_entry.id   AF-A0A7J2KCE4-F1
#
_cell.length_a   1.000
_cell.length_b   1.000
_cell.length_c   1.000
_cell.angle_alpha   90.00
_cell.angle_beta   90.00
_cell.angle_gamma   90.00
#
_symmetry.space_group_name_H-M   'P 1'
#
loop_
_entity.id
_entity.type
_entity.pdbx_description
1 polymer ?
#
loop_
_entity_poly.entity_id
_entity_poly.type
_entity_poly.pdbx_seq_one_letter_code
_entity_poly.pdbx_strand_id
1 'polypeptide(L)'
;MRKAAWVNLPRIYGENMEKYMEKLLDIGIDETYVIVSQGSGSIFPSKVKPQIKEFKGKDPLKEYIKICRRLGIKIYTWIVSLNLPCEEFVERHRDWYVVNKLGVSCIDKPPYVSHYKWLCPSREEVKEFLIQHFLEVAENYDIDGLHFDYIRLPDILLPKGIRGRYEEVPLEDKILPQYDFCYCNVCRKKYMEERGIDPIKLDYGEEEYSRWFKWRANRITEIVKAVYRSVKNFDSSLEISAAVFATPSLAYKYVFQEWPKWGLDLYNPMIYHKYY
;
A
#
# COMPACT_ATOMS: atom_id res chain seq x y z
N MET A 1 4.64 -18.09 -19.22
CA MET A 1 3.87 -17.92 -17.96
C MET A 1 4.83 -17.35 -16.94
N ARG A 2 4.51 -16.22 -16.30
CA ARG A 2 5.38 -15.59 -15.29
C ARG A 2 5.36 -16.39 -14.00
N LYS A 3 6.52 -16.62 -13.38
CA LYS A 3 6.65 -17.39 -12.16
C LYS A 3 7.39 -16.56 -11.13
N ALA A 4 6.65 -16.03 -10.17
CA ALA A 4 7.18 -15.06 -9.22
C ALA A 4 7.04 -15.51 -7.76
N ALA A 5 7.94 -15.04 -6.90
CA ALA A 5 7.85 -15.21 -5.44
C ALA A 5 7.97 -13.87 -4.70
N TRP A 6 7.18 -13.71 -3.63
CA TRP A 6 7.39 -12.61 -2.68
C TRP A 6 8.56 -12.94 -1.76
N VAL A 7 9.52 -12.02 -1.67
CA VAL A 7 10.76 -12.20 -0.91
C VAL A 7 10.83 -11.21 0.24
N ASN A 8 10.98 -11.73 1.45
CA ASN A 8 11.23 -10.93 2.64
C ASN A 8 12.74 -10.72 2.80
N LEU A 9 13.24 -9.59 2.27
CA LEU A 9 14.67 -9.27 2.28
C LEU A 9 15.29 -9.28 3.69
N PRO A 10 14.69 -8.68 4.73
CA PRO A 10 15.26 -8.74 6.08
C PRO A 10 15.51 -10.17 6.56
N ARG A 11 14.56 -11.07 6.29
CA ARG A 11 14.70 -12.49 6.67
C ARG A 11 15.87 -13.16 5.96
N ILE A 12 15.95 -13.03 4.63
CA ILE A 12 16.97 -13.74 3.86
C ILE A 12 18.36 -13.11 3.98
N TYR A 13 18.44 -11.83 4.36
CA TYR A 13 19.70 -11.13 4.60
C TYR A 13 20.48 -11.71 5.80
N GLY A 14 19.76 -12.19 6.82
CA GLY A 14 20.37 -12.94 7.93
C GLY A 14 20.73 -14.39 7.59
N GLU A 15 20.35 -14.86 6.40
CA GLU A 15 20.64 -16.19 5.87
C GLU A 15 21.64 -16.10 4.69
N ASN A 16 21.81 -17.16 3.92
CA ASN A 16 22.57 -17.12 2.67
C ASN A 16 21.63 -16.73 1.51
N MET A 17 21.60 -15.44 1.17
CA MET A 17 20.73 -14.89 0.12
C MET A 17 20.96 -15.57 -1.24
N GLU A 18 22.21 -15.80 -1.65
CA GLU A 18 22.51 -16.40 -2.95
C GLU A 18 21.95 -17.81 -3.06
N LYS A 19 22.19 -18.65 -2.04
CA LYS A 19 21.61 -20.00 -1.97
C LYS A 19 20.07 -19.98 -1.94
N TYR A 20 19.46 -18.96 -1.34
CA TYR A 20 18.01 -18.81 -1.36
C TYR A 20 17.50 -18.51 -2.77
N MET A 21 18.17 -17.62 -3.49
CA MET A 21 17.82 -17.25 -4.87
C MET A 21 18.07 -18.39 -5.86
N GLU A 22 19.16 -19.15 -5.71
CA GLU A 22 19.41 -20.38 -6.49
C GLU A 22 18.28 -21.40 -6.33
N LYS A 23 17.81 -21.62 -5.11
CA LYS A 23 16.66 -22.52 -4.86
C LYS A 23 15.38 -22.06 -5.54
N LEU A 24 15.15 -20.74 -5.61
CA LEU A 24 13.99 -20.19 -6.35
C LEU A 24 14.10 -20.51 -7.84
N LEU A 25 15.29 -20.34 -8.43
CA LEU A 25 15.53 -20.72 -9.81
C LEU A 25 15.36 -22.22 -10.07
N ASP A 26 15.85 -23.08 -9.16
CA ASP A 26 15.72 -24.54 -9.28
C ASP A 26 14.27 -25.01 -9.36
N ILE A 27 13.34 -24.30 -8.71
CA ILE A 27 11.89 -24.56 -8.79
C ILE A 27 11.20 -23.77 -9.92
N GLY A 28 11.98 -23.05 -10.72
CA GLY A 28 11.53 -22.30 -11.90
C GLY A 28 10.94 -20.92 -11.61
N ILE A 29 11.23 -20.31 -10.46
CA ILE A 29 10.90 -18.90 -10.17
C ILE A 29 12.01 -18.01 -10.73
N ASP A 30 11.68 -17.15 -11.70
CA ASP A 30 12.60 -16.24 -12.39
C ASP A 30 12.28 -14.76 -12.14
N GLU A 31 11.25 -14.46 -11.34
CA GLU A 31 10.88 -13.10 -10.94
C GLU A 31 10.65 -13.01 -9.43
N THR A 32 11.03 -11.90 -8.79
CA THR A 32 10.78 -11.71 -7.36
C THR A 32 10.13 -10.37 -7.04
N TYR A 33 9.20 -10.40 -6.09
CA TYR A 33 8.64 -9.23 -5.42
C TYR A 33 9.34 -9.06 -4.07
N VAL A 34 10.46 -8.33 -4.04
CA VAL A 34 11.29 -8.17 -2.86
C VAL A 34 10.82 -6.98 -2.03
N ILE A 35 10.50 -7.16 -0.75
CA ILE A 35 10.11 -6.05 0.12
C ILE A 35 11.32 -5.12 0.32
N VAL A 36 11.17 -3.85 -0.03
CA VAL A 36 12.23 -2.82 0.15
C VAL A 36 11.76 -1.64 0.98
N SER A 37 10.45 -1.50 1.16
CA SER A 37 9.83 -0.44 1.94
C SER A 37 8.63 -1.02 2.70
N GLN A 38 8.79 -1.15 4.01
CA GLN A 38 7.79 -1.67 4.93
C GLN A 38 7.02 -0.53 5.59
N GLY A 39 5.92 -0.83 6.27
CA GLY A 39 5.23 0.18 7.08
C GLY A 39 6.09 0.77 8.21
N SER A 40 7.08 0.02 8.70
CA SER A 40 8.03 0.45 9.74
C SER A 40 9.19 1.30 9.21
N GLY A 41 9.45 1.31 7.90
CA GLY A 41 10.56 2.05 7.29
C GLY A 41 11.09 1.44 5.99
N SER A 42 12.05 2.10 5.36
CA SER A 42 12.80 1.56 4.22
C SER A 42 13.85 0.56 4.68
N ILE A 43 14.18 -0.39 3.81
CA ILE A 43 15.27 -1.36 4.03
C ILE A 43 16.61 -0.80 3.56
N PHE A 44 16.58 0.11 2.60
CA PHE A 44 17.72 0.86 2.10
C PHE A 44 17.79 2.27 2.73
N PRO A 45 18.90 3.02 2.64
CA PRO A 45 19.05 4.34 3.25
C PRO A 45 18.32 5.40 2.41
N SER A 46 17.00 5.46 2.56
CA SER A 46 16.12 6.40 1.88
C SER A 46 16.25 7.82 2.45
N LYS A 47 16.19 8.82 1.58
CA LYS A 47 16.08 10.25 1.93
C LYS A 47 14.64 10.65 2.23
N VAL A 48 13.66 9.87 1.76
CA VAL A 48 12.24 10.19 1.81
C VAL A 48 11.55 9.51 3.00
N LYS A 49 11.96 8.28 3.33
CA LYS A 49 11.34 7.46 4.39
C LYS A 49 12.39 7.01 5.41
N PRO A 50 12.11 7.07 6.72
CA PRO A 50 13.04 6.57 7.73
C PRO A 50 13.42 5.10 7.48
N GLN A 51 14.71 4.79 7.63
CA GLN A 51 15.21 3.42 7.51
C GLN A 51 14.86 2.61 8.75
N ILE A 52 14.54 1.32 8.57
CA ILE A 52 14.32 0.43 9.71
C ILE A 52 15.60 0.28 10.55
N LYS A 53 15.44 0.22 11.88
CA LYS A 53 16.55 0.19 12.84
C LYS A 53 17.57 -0.92 12.55
N GLU A 54 17.09 -2.09 12.11
CA GLU A 54 17.90 -3.27 11.77
C GLU A 54 18.95 -2.98 10.67
N PHE A 55 18.61 -2.14 9.69
CA PHE A 55 19.49 -1.82 8.56
C PHE A 55 20.10 -0.44 8.64
N LYS A 56 20.05 0.25 9.78
CA LYS A 56 20.55 1.62 9.91
C LYS A 56 21.97 1.78 9.31
N GLY A 57 22.07 2.59 8.25
CA GLY A 57 23.32 2.89 7.54
C GLY A 57 23.80 1.80 6.56
N LYS A 58 23.07 0.69 6.42
CA LYS A 58 23.36 -0.40 5.47
C LYS A 58 22.44 -0.29 4.26
N ASP A 59 22.82 -0.94 3.16
CA ASP A 59 22.00 -1.05 1.95
C ASP A 59 21.97 -2.51 1.46
N PRO A 60 21.16 -3.37 2.09
CA PRO A 60 21.07 -4.79 1.71
C PRO A 60 20.43 -4.99 0.33
N LEU A 61 19.71 -3.99 -0.20
CA LEU A 61 19.09 -4.06 -1.52
C LEU A 61 20.16 -4.09 -2.63
N LYS A 62 21.27 -3.36 -2.49
CA LYS A 62 22.40 -3.43 -3.44
C LYS A 62 22.98 -4.83 -3.57
N GLU A 63 23.11 -5.54 -2.46
CA GLU A 63 23.63 -6.91 -2.45
C GLU A 63 22.64 -7.87 -3.10
N TYR A 64 21.35 -7.75 -2.75
CA TYR A 64 20.27 -8.52 -3.36
C TYR A 64 20.23 -8.36 -4.89
N ILE A 65 20.34 -7.12 -5.39
CA ILE A 65 20.34 -6.83 -6.82
C ILE A 65 21.53 -7.48 -7.52
N LYS A 66 22.74 -7.37 -6.95
CA LYS A 66 23.93 -8.02 -7.52
C LYS A 66 23.76 -9.52 -7.69
N ILE A 67 23.17 -10.19 -6.68
CA ILE A 67 22.88 -11.63 -6.74
C ILE A 67 21.87 -11.92 -7.86
N CYS A 68 20.73 -11.22 -7.86
CA CYS A 68 19.68 -11.46 -8.85
C CYS A 68 20.15 -11.20 -10.28
N ARG A 69 20.96 -10.16 -10.52
CA ARG A 69 21.53 -9.86 -11.84
C ARG A 69 22.50 -10.93 -12.33
N ARG A 70 23.35 -11.51 -11.46
CA ARG A 70 24.19 -12.66 -11.84
C ARG A 70 23.37 -13.89 -12.21
N LEU A 71 22.27 -14.11 -11.50
CA LEU A 71 21.40 -15.26 -11.67
C LEU A 71 20.34 -15.06 -12.78
N GLY A 72 20.23 -13.87 -13.36
CA GLY A 72 19.22 -13.56 -14.38
C GLY A 72 17.78 -13.49 -13.84
N ILE A 73 17.61 -13.22 -12.53
CA ILE A 73 16.31 -13.12 -11.87
C ILE A 73 15.81 -11.67 -11.97
N LYS A 74 14.56 -11.47 -12.39
CA LYS A 74 13.93 -10.15 -12.43
C LYS A 74 13.51 -9.67 -11.06
N ILE A 75 13.62 -8.36 -10.84
CA ILE A 75 13.46 -7.71 -9.55
C ILE A 75 12.31 -6.70 -9.61
N TYR A 76 11.25 -6.97 -8.84
CA TYR A 76 10.15 -6.06 -8.58
C TYR A 76 10.23 -5.58 -7.14
N THR A 77 10.43 -4.30 -6.95
CA THR A 77 10.59 -3.71 -5.61
C THR A 77 9.22 -3.48 -4.96
N TRP A 78 8.93 -4.23 -3.92
CA TRP A 78 7.68 -4.19 -3.16
C TRP A 78 7.71 -3.08 -2.11
N ILE A 79 6.78 -2.13 -2.28
CA ILE A 79 6.65 -0.92 -1.48
C ILE A 79 5.27 -0.87 -0.81
N VAL A 80 5.26 -0.97 0.52
CA VAL A 80 4.10 -0.65 1.36
C VAL A 80 3.85 0.85 1.29
N SER A 81 2.72 1.22 0.70
CA SER A 81 2.44 2.59 0.24
C SER A 81 1.75 3.45 1.29
N LEU A 82 0.50 3.15 1.65
CA LEU A 82 -0.27 4.02 2.55
C LEU A 82 -0.27 3.54 4.02
N ASN A 83 0.03 2.27 4.31
CA ASN A 83 0.18 1.79 5.69
C ASN A 83 1.58 2.14 6.22
N LEU A 84 1.67 3.03 7.20
CA LEU A 84 2.93 3.60 7.68
C LEU A 84 2.94 3.78 9.22
N PRO A 85 3.08 2.71 10.01
CA PRO A 85 3.19 2.80 11.47
C PRO A 85 4.53 3.30 12.05
N CYS A 86 5.51 3.66 11.21
CA CYS A 86 6.83 4.15 11.64
C CYS A 86 6.71 5.32 12.64
N GLU A 87 7.20 5.14 13.87
CA GLU A 87 7.06 6.12 14.97
C GLU A 87 7.63 7.50 14.60
N GLU A 88 8.86 7.56 14.09
CA GLU A 88 9.50 8.80 13.66
C GLU A 88 8.66 9.54 12.60
N PHE A 89 8.05 8.80 11.67
CA PHE A 89 7.20 9.39 10.64
C PHE A 89 5.86 9.87 11.22
N VAL A 90 5.25 9.07 12.10
CA VAL A 90 4.00 9.41 12.79
C VAL A 90 4.16 10.68 13.63
N GLU A 91 5.27 10.85 14.32
CA GLU A 91 5.57 12.03 15.14
C GLU A 91 5.69 13.30 14.29
N ARG A 92 6.36 13.21 13.14
CA ARG A 92 6.59 14.36 12.24
C ARG A 92 5.38 14.74 11.39
N HIS A 93 4.55 13.75 11.02
CA HIS A 93 3.49 13.89 10.02
C HIS A 93 2.13 13.43 10.55
N ARG A 94 1.86 13.65 11.85
CA ARG A 94 0.65 13.16 12.53
C ARG A 94 -0.64 13.53 11.80
N ASP A 95 -0.70 14.75 11.27
CA ASP A 95 -1.88 15.26 10.57
C ASP A 95 -2.11 14.54 9.23
N TRP A 96 -1.10 13.88 8.65
CA TRP A 96 -1.22 13.15 7.39
C TRP A 96 -2.09 11.89 7.48
N TYR A 97 -2.40 11.42 8.68
CA TYR A 97 -3.08 10.15 8.88
C TYR A 97 -4.60 10.26 8.83
N VAL A 98 -5.24 9.15 8.48
CA VAL A 98 -6.70 9.09 8.36
C VAL A 98 -7.39 9.18 9.73
N VAL A 99 -8.55 9.83 9.71
CA VAL A 99 -9.48 9.95 10.84
C VAL A 99 -10.77 9.22 10.46
N ASN A 100 -11.38 8.50 11.39
CA ASN A 100 -12.64 7.80 11.15
C ASN A 100 -13.87 8.72 11.30
N LYS A 101 -15.05 8.23 10.95
CA LYS A 101 -16.31 9.00 11.00
C LYS A 101 -16.63 9.54 12.40
N LEU A 102 -16.10 8.91 13.46
CA LEU A 102 -16.22 9.36 14.86
C LEU A 102 -15.23 10.47 15.24
N GLY A 103 -14.40 10.94 14.31
CA GLY A 103 -13.38 11.95 14.59
C GLY A 103 -12.11 11.40 15.26
N VAL A 104 -11.94 10.07 15.32
CA VAL A 104 -10.78 9.44 15.97
C VAL A 104 -9.69 9.12 14.93
N SER A 105 -8.46 9.56 15.20
CA SER A 105 -7.30 9.25 14.35
C SER A 105 -6.92 7.78 14.44
N CYS A 106 -6.52 7.16 13.31
CA CYS A 106 -5.97 5.81 13.32
C CYS A 106 -4.65 5.69 14.09
N ILE A 107 -4.00 6.81 14.43
CA ILE A 107 -2.81 6.81 15.29
C ILE A 107 -3.19 6.50 16.74
N ASP A 108 -4.29 7.09 17.21
CA ASP A 108 -4.75 6.99 18.60
C ASP A 108 -5.51 5.70 18.85
N LYS A 109 -6.38 5.32 17.91
CA LYS A 109 -7.13 4.06 17.95
C LYS A 109 -7.06 3.38 16.57
N PRO A 110 -5.98 2.63 16.28
CA PRO A 110 -5.85 1.87 15.04
C PRO A 110 -6.99 0.86 14.88
N PRO A 111 -7.53 0.64 13.67
CA PRO A 111 -8.52 -0.40 13.43
C PRO A 111 -7.87 -1.79 13.42
N TYR A 112 -8.52 -2.77 14.06
CA TYR A 112 -8.16 -4.19 14.09
C TYR A 112 -6.83 -4.55 14.79
N VAL A 113 -5.72 -3.96 14.37
CA VAL A 113 -4.37 -4.25 14.84
C VAL A 113 -3.55 -2.97 15.01
N SER A 114 -2.61 -2.98 15.95
CA SER A 114 -1.88 -1.78 16.38
C SER A 114 -1.08 -1.06 15.27
N HIS A 115 -0.69 -1.79 14.22
CA HIS A 115 0.11 -1.26 13.11
C HIS A 115 -0.75 -0.71 11.96
N TYR A 116 -2.09 -0.74 12.03
CA TYR A 116 -2.97 -0.15 11.01
C TYR A 116 -3.04 1.38 11.13
N LYS A 117 -1.90 2.04 10.91
CA LYS A 117 -1.79 3.49 10.80
C LYS A 117 -1.62 3.84 9.32
N TRP A 118 -2.54 4.63 8.78
CA TRP A 118 -2.65 4.85 7.34
C TRP A 118 -2.60 6.33 6.98
N LEU A 119 -1.82 6.65 5.96
CA LEU A 119 -1.77 7.98 5.36
C LEU A 119 -3.08 8.29 4.60
N CYS A 120 -3.47 9.55 4.62
CA CYS A 120 -4.65 10.05 3.94
C CYS A 120 -4.35 10.31 2.45
N PRO A 121 -5.00 9.59 1.51
CA PRO A 121 -4.73 9.75 0.08
C PRO A 121 -5.26 11.08 -0.49
N SER A 122 -6.02 11.85 0.28
CA SER A 122 -6.56 13.16 -0.13
C SER A 122 -5.57 14.31 0.04
N ARG A 123 -4.41 14.05 0.64
CA ARG A 123 -3.36 15.04 0.90
C ARG A 123 -2.37 15.08 -0.25
N GLU A 124 -2.02 16.28 -0.67
CA GLU A 124 -1.07 16.47 -1.78
C GLU A 124 0.32 16.00 -1.36
N GLU A 125 0.67 16.27 -0.11
CA GLU A 125 1.95 15.91 0.50
C GLU A 125 2.15 14.39 0.56
N VAL A 126 1.08 13.62 0.78
CA VAL A 126 1.12 12.14 0.75
C VAL A 126 1.32 11.64 -0.68
N LYS A 127 0.70 12.30 -1.67
CA LYS A 127 0.88 11.95 -3.08
C LYS A 127 2.32 12.25 -3.53
N GLU A 128 2.85 13.41 -3.19
CA GLU A 128 4.24 13.81 -3.49
C GLU A 128 5.25 12.88 -2.80
N PHE A 129 5.04 12.56 -1.53
CA PHE A 129 5.84 11.59 -0.79
C PHE A 129 5.92 10.24 -1.50
N LEU A 130 4.80 9.69 -1.96
CA LEU A 130 4.79 8.42 -2.69
C LEU A 130 5.47 8.52 -4.05
N ILE A 131 5.28 9.61 -4.79
CA ILE A 131 6.00 9.84 -6.06
C ILE A 131 7.51 9.86 -5.82
N GLN A 132 7.97 10.64 -4.83
CA GLN A 132 9.39 10.74 -4.50
C GLN A 132 9.97 9.40 -4.03
N HIS A 133 9.23 8.64 -3.22
CA HIS A 133 9.71 7.35 -2.72
C HIS A 133 9.83 6.30 -3.84
N PHE A 134 8.89 6.27 -4.79
CA PHE A 134 8.96 5.36 -5.94
C PHE A 134 10.08 5.79 -6.92
N LEU A 135 10.22 7.09 -7.19
CA LEU A 135 11.31 7.60 -8.04
C LEU A 135 12.68 7.38 -7.40
N GLU A 136 12.81 7.55 -6.09
CA GLU A 136 14.08 7.26 -5.40
C GLU A 136 14.52 5.81 -5.61
N VAL A 137 13.57 4.85 -5.58
CA VAL A 137 13.90 3.45 -5.88
C VAL A 137 14.27 3.26 -7.35
N ALA A 138 13.51 3.86 -8.28
CA ALA A 138 13.78 3.77 -9.71
C ALA A 138 15.14 4.37 -10.10
N GLU A 139 15.53 5.50 -9.50
CA GLU A 139 16.73 6.25 -9.82
C GLU A 139 18.02 5.59 -9.29
N ASN A 140 17.93 4.88 -8.17
CA ASN A 140 19.11 4.40 -7.44
C ASN A 140 19.42 2.92 -7.63
N TYR A 141 18.51 2.16 -8.26
CA TYR A 141 18.60 0.71 -8.32
C TYR A 141 18.30 0.18 -9.73
N ASP A 142 19.16 -0.72 -10.19
CA ASP A 142 18.94 -1.49 -11.43
C ASP A 142 17.92 -2.61 -11.14
N ILE A 143 16.66 -2.35 -11.50
CA ILE A 143 15.49 -3.21 -11.24
C ILE A 143 14.62 -3.35 -12.49
N ASP A 144 13.70 -4.31 -12.51
CA ASP A 144 12.79 -4.54 -13.64
C ASP A 144 11.40 -3.91 -13.41
N GLY A 145 11.05 -3.65 -12.15
CA GLY A 145 9.79 -3.01 -11.84
C GLY A 145 9.58 -2.59 -10.39
N LEU A 146 8.46 -1.90 -10.20
CA LEU A 146 7.97 -1.39 -8.92
C LEU A 146 6.62 -2.02 -8.61
N HIS A 147 6.38 -2.32 -7.34
CA HIS A 147 5.18 -3.00 -6.89
C HIS A 147 4.52 -2.28 -5.72
N PHE A 148 3.30 -1.79 -5.94
CA PHE A 148 2.45 -1.25 -4.88
C PHE A 148 1.90 -2.36 -3.99
N ASP A 149 2.05 -2.19 -2.69
CA ASP A 149 1.28 -2.92 -1.70
C ASP A 149 0.68 -1.94 -0.68
N TYR A 150 -0.38 -2.36 0.00
CA TYR A 150 -1.16 -1.50 0.90
C TYR A 150 -1.50 -0.13 0.24
N ILE A 151 -1.79 -0.13 -1.07
CA ILE A 151 -2.30 1.05 -1.80
C ILE A 151 -3.84 1.04 -1.72
N ARG A 152 -4.33 1.33 -0.51
CA ARG A 152 -5.74 1.23 -0.12
C ARG A 152 -6.00 2.08 1.13
N LEU A 153 -7.27 2.22 1.51
CA LEU A 153 -7.64 2.67 2.85
C LEU A 153 -7.68 1.45 3.80
N PRO A 154 -7.75 1.66 5.14
CA PRO A 154 -8.09 0.58 6.05
C PRO A 154 -9.35 -0.15 5.57
N ASP A 155 -9.39 -1.46 5.78
CA ASP A 155 -10.57 -2.27 5.48
C ASP A 155 -11.79 -1.63 6.16
N ILE A 156 -12.77 -1.17 5.37
CA ILE A 156 -14.07 -0.74 5.90
C ILE A 156 -14.92 -1.97 6.24
N LEU A 157 -14.64 -3.08 5.56
CA LEU A 157 -15.16 -4.42 5.81
C LEU A 157 -14.01 -5.41 5.73
N LEU A 158 -13.85 -6.27 6.74
CA LEU A 158 -12.89 -7.36 6.68
C LEU A 158 -13.39 -8.50 5.77
N PRO A 159 -12.49 -9.28 5.14
CA PRO A 159 -12.82 -10.56 4.54
C PRO A 159 -13.55 -11.50 5.51
N LYS A 160 -14.55 -12.24 5.02
CA LYS A 160 -15.45 -13.06 5.87
C LYS A 160 -14.70 -14.05 6.75
N GLY A 161 -13.68 -14.72 6.20
CA GLY A 161 -12.90 -15.74 6.89
C GLY A 161 -12.07 -15.24 8.08
N ILE A 162 -12.00 -13.93 8.32
CA ILE A 162 -11.24 -13.35 9.45
C ILE A 162 -12.08 -12.52 10.42
N ARG A 163 -13.36 -12.27 10.14
CA ARG A 163 -14.23 -11.43 11.00
C ARG A 163 -14.33 -11.97 12.42
N GLY A 164 -14.50 -13.28 12.58
CA GLY A 164 -14.60 -13.94 13.88
C GLY A 164 -13.35 -13.86 14.78
N ARG A 165 -12.25 -13.24 14.30
CA ARG A 165 -11.07 -12.96 15.12
C ARG A 165 -11.19 -11.66 15.92
N TYR A 166 -12.19 -10.83 15.62
CA TYR A 166 -12.35 -9.51 16.20
C TYR A 166 -13.76 -9.36 16.80
N GLU A 167 -13.83 -9.23 18.12
CA GLU A 167 -15.09 -9.19 18.87
C GLU A 167 -16.02 -8.04 18.43
N GLU A 168 -15.47 -6.88 18.10
CA GLU A 168 -16.23 -5.69 17.67
C GLU A 168 -16.64 -5.72 16.18
N VAL A 169 -16.26 -6.76 15.42
CA VAL A 169 -16.51 -6.85 13.98
C VAL A 169 -17.69 -7.78 13.69
N PRO A 170 -18.77 -7.26 13.06
CA PRO A 170 -19.92 -8.08 12.66
C PRO A 170 -19.52 -9.18 11.68
N LEU A 171 -20.24 -10.30 11.71
CA LEU A 171 -20.01 -11.40 10.75
C LEU A 171 -20.60 -11.09 9.38
N GLU A 172 -21.69 -10.31 9.34
CA GLU A 172 -22.32 -9.78 8.15
C GLU A 172 -21.61 -8.53 7.60
N ASP A 173 -21.96 -8.14 6.37
CA ASP A 173 -21.43 -6.92 5.75
C ASP A 173 -22.10 -5.69 6.37
N LYS A 174 -21.48 -5.16 7.42
CA LYS A 174 -21.96 -3.95 8.10
C LYS A 174 -20.83 -2.94 8.27
N ILE A 175 -21.03 -1.76 7.68
CA ILE A 175 -20.12 -0.63 7.85
C ILE A 175 -20.31 -0.07 9.26
N LEU A 176 -19.20 0.10 9.98
CA LEU A 176 -19.19 0.71 11.30
C LEU A 176 -18.36 2.01 11.28
N PRO A 177 -18.81 3.08 11.96
CA PRO A 177 -18.19 4.39 11.87
C PRO A 177 -16.74 4.42 12.39
N GLN A 178 -16.35 3.51 13.28
CA GLN A 178 -14.97 3.38 13.73
C GLN A 178 -14.00 2.81 12.68
N TYR A 179 -14.53 2.11 11.66
CA TYR A 179 -13.77 1.53 10.54
C TYR A 179 -13.96 2.32 9.23
N ASP A 180 -14.82 3.35 9.22
CA ASP A 180 -15.04 4.21 8.06
C ASP A 180 -14.11 5.44 8.11
N PHE A 181 -13.03 5.43 7.32
CA PHE A 181 -11.93 6.41 7.39
C PHE A 181 -11.92 7.49 6.27
N CYS A 182 -10.99 8.44 6.40
CA CYS A 182 -10.85 9.69 5.62
C CYS A 182 -11.91 10.74 5.95
N TYR A 183 -12.18 10.95 7.24
CA TYR A 183 -12.97 12.08 7.75
C TYR A 183 -12.09 13.15 8.40
N CYS A 184 -10.79 13.21 8.05
CA CYS A 184 -9.93 14.30 8.50
C CYS A 184 -10.41 15.63 7.89
N ASN A 185 -10.00 16.75 8.47
CA ASN A 185 -10.42 18.08 8.02
C ASN A 185 -10.16 18.33 6.52
N VAL A 186 -9.06 17.80 5.98
CA VAL A 186 -8.75 17.90 4.54
C VAL A 186 -9.80 17.18 3.69
N CYS A 187 -10.13 15.92 4.00
CA CYS A 187 -11.12 15.17 3.21
C CYS A 187 -12.51 15.83 3.31
N ARG A 188 -12.93 16.21 4.53
CA ARG A 188 -14.25 16.84 4.77
C ARG A 188 -14.39 18.17 4.06
N LYS A 189 -13.37 19.04 4.15
CA LYS A 189 -13.38 20.36 3.51
C LYS A 189 -13.45 20.23 1.99
N LYS A 190 -12.59 19.41 1.37
CA LYS A 190 -12.61 19.20 -0.09
C LYS A 190 -13.97 18.67 -0.57
N TYR A 191 -14.54 17.68 0.12
CA TYR A 191 -15.84 17.15 -0.27
C TYR A 191 -16.96 18.17 -0.10
N MET A 192 -16.96 18.94 0.99
CA MET A 192 -17.91 20.02 1.23
C MET A 192 -17.82 21.10 0.14
N GLU A 193 -16.61 21.50 -0.26
CA GLU A 193 -16.39 22.47 -1.34
C GLU A 193 -16.91 21.96 -2.70
N GLU A 194 -16.70 20.67 -2.99
CA GLU A 194 -17.11 20.06 -4.26
C GLU A 194 -18.62 19.73 -4.33
N ARG A 195 -19.26 19.44 -3.19
CA ARG A 195 -20.58 18.80 -3.13
C ARG A 195 -21.62 19.56 -2.31
N GLY A 196 -21.21 20.57 -1.54
CA GLY A 196 -22.08 21.38 -0.68
C GLY A 196 -22.56 20.68 0.59
N ILE A 197 -22.00 19.50 0.93
CA ILE A 197 -22.35 18.75 2.14
C ILE A 197 -21.11 18.17 2.83
N ASP A 198 -21.08 18.26 4.17
CA ASP A 198 -20.03 17.63 4.97
C ASP A 198 -20.28 16.13 5.05
N PRO A 199 -19.34 15.27 4.62
CA PRO A 199 -19.57 13.83 4.53
C PRO A 199 -19.84 13.17 5.89
N ILE A 200 -19.47 13.82 7.00
CA ILE A 200 -19.77 13.30 8.34
C ILE A 200 -21.27 13.18 8.61
N LYS A 201 -22.09 14.01 7.95
CA LYS A 201 -23.54 14.07 8.09
C LYS A 201 -24.29 13.03 7.27
N LEU A 202 -23.59 12.34 6.35
CA LEU A 202 -24.22 11.39 5.41
C LEU A 202 -24.54 10.07 6.10
N ASP A 203 -25.73 9.55 5.84
CA ASP A 203 -26.12 8.21 6.27
C ASP A 203 -25.72 7.15 5.23
N TYR A 204 -25.39 5.95 5.69
CA TYR A 204 -24.84 4.90 4.81
C TYR A 204 -25.79 4.42 3.70
N GLY A 205 -27.10 4.62 3.89
CA GLY A 205 -28.13 4.28 2.90
C GLY A 205 -28.36 5.35 1.83
N GLU A 206 -27.76 6.54 1.98
CA GLU A 206 -27.96 7.65 1.06
C GLU A 206 -27.14 7.50 -0.22
N GLU A 207 -27.69 7.96 -1.34
CA GLU A 207 -26.97 8.00 -2.63
C GLU A 207 -25.68 8.84 -2.50
N GLU A 208 -25.73 9.94 -1.73
CA GLU A 208 -24.58 10.81 -1.54
C GLU A 208 -23.46 10.12 -0.76
N TYR A 209 -23.75 9.17 0.14
CA TYR A 209 -22.71 8.35 0.77
C TYR A 209 -21.99 7.46 -0.26
N SER A 210 -22.70 6.92 -1.25
CA SER A 210 -22.08 6.16 -2.34
C SER A 210 -21.16 7.04 -3.18
N ARG A 211 -21.53 8.31 -3.40
CA ARG A 211 -20.68 9.31 -4.06
C ARG A 211 -19.46 9.67 -3.22
N TRP A 212 -19.62 9.80 -1.90
CA TRP A 212 -18.51 9.97 -0.96
C TRP A 212 -17.54 8.78 -0.95
N PHE A 213 -18.07 7.55 -0.95
CA PHE A 213 -17.27 6.33 -1.06
C PHE A 213 -16.44 6.33 -2.35
N LYS A 214 -17.09 6.63 -3.48
CA LYS A 214 -16.45 6.75 -4.79
C LYS A 214 -15.40 7.86 -4.83
N TRP A 215 -15.67 9.01 -4.19
CA TRP A 215 -14.73 10.12 -4.09
C TRP A 215 -13.44 9.71 -3.39
N ARG A 216 -13.53 8.95 -2.29
CA ARG A 216 -12.34 8.41 -1.57
C ARG A 216 -11.56 7.41 -2.40
N ALA A 217 -12.23 6.50 -3.11
CA ALA A 217 -11.58 5.55 -4.01
C ALA A 217 -10.87 6.24 -5.19
N ASN A 218 -11.41 7.37 -5.69
CA ASN A 218 -10.76 8.19 -6.70
C ASN A 218 -9.44 8.80 -6.21
N ARG A 219 -9.32 9.17 -4.92
CA ARG A 219 -8.06 9.71 -4.37
C ARG A 219 -6.93 8.69 -4.43
N ILE A 220 -7.20 7.42 -4.12
CA ILE A 220 -6.23 6.33 -4.30
C ILE A 220 -5.87 6.18 -5.78
N THR A 221 -6.87 6.19 -6.65
CA THR A 221 -6.67 6.07 -8.11
C THR A 221 -5.79 7.19 -8.66
N GLU A 222 -5.96 8.43 -8.19
CA GLU A 222 -5.15 9.58 -8.58
C GLU A 222 -3.70 9.44 -8.14
N ILE A 223 -3.44 8.97 -6.92
CA ILE A 223 -2.09 8.67 -6.44
C ILE A 223 -1.43 7.60 -7.32
N VAL A 224 -2.11 6.47 -7.54
CA VAL A 224 -1.57 5.38 -8.37
C VAL A 224 -1.22 5.87 -9.77
N LYS A 225 -2.11 6.64 -10.41
CA LYS A 225 -1.87 7.22 -11.74
C LYS A 225 -0.77 8.27 -11.75
N ALA A 226 -0.62 9.05 -10.68
CA ALA A 226 0.45 10.03 -10.58
C ALA A 226 1.82 9.34 -10.48
N VAL A 227 1.96 8.36 -9.57
CA VAL A 227 3.19 7.57 -9.44
C VAL A 227 3.49 6.81 -10.73
N TYR A 228 2.49 6.14 -11.34
CA TYR A 228 2.66 5.44 -12.62
C TYR A 228 3.22 6.36 -13.70
N ARG A 229 2.62 7.54 -13.90
CA ARG A 229 3.10 8.52 -14.89
C ARG A 229 4.50 9.01 -14.58
N SER A 230 4.80 9.33 -13.32
CA SER A 230 6.13 9.81 -12.92
C SER A 230 7.21 8.78 -13.20
N VAL A 231 6.98 7.51 -12.83
CA VAL A 231 7.93 6.42 -13.08
C VAL A 231 8.08 6.16 -14.58
N LYS A 232 6.99 6.08 -15.35
CA LYS A 232 7.07 5.85 -16.80
C LYS A 232 7.72 7.00 -17.56
N ASN A 233 7.60 8.23 -17.07
CA ASN A 233 8.32 9.39 -17.62
C ASN A 233 9.82 9.35 -17.31
N PHE A 234 10.20 8.79 -16.15
CA PHE A 234 11.59 8.59 -15.77
C PHE A 234 12.22 7.44 -16.57
N ASP A 235 11.58 6.27 -16.57
CA ASP A 235 11.99 5.09 -17.31
C ASP A 235 10.74 4.28 -17.72
N SER A 236 10.42 4.31 -19.01
CA SER A 236 9.28 3.59 -19.58
C SER A 236 9.44 2.08 -19.60
N SER A 237 10.68 1.56 -19.44
CA SER A 237 10.97 0.13 -19.43
C SER A 237 10.60 -0.55 -18.11
N LEU A 238 10.53 0.21 -17.00
CA LEU A 238 10.13 -0.31 -15.69
C LEU A 238 8.65 -0.70 -15.70
N GLU A 239 8.35 -1.94 -15.35
CA GLU A 239 6.98 -2.41 -15.13
C GLU A 239 6.47 -1.96 -13.75
N ILE A 240 5.19 -1.62 -13.67
CA ILE A 240 4.53 -1.16 -12.47
C ILE A 240 3.34 -2.07 -12.19
N SER A 241 3.31 -2.61 -10.98
CA SER A 241 2.35 -3.63 -10.57
C SER A 241 1.73 -3.32 -9.20
N ALA A 242 0.64 -3.99 -8.85
CA ALA A 242 0.02 -3.82 -7.54
C ALA A 242 -0.56 -5.12 -6.96
N ALA A 243 -0.40 -5.31 -5.66
CA ALA A 243 -1.19 -6.28 -4.88
C ALA A 243 -2.60 -5.73 -4.68
N VAL A 244 -3.60 -6.48 -5.16
CA VAL A 244 -5.01 -6.08 -5.12
C VAL A 244 -5.89 -7.15 -4.51
N PHE A 245 -7.02 -6.75 -3.94
CA PHE A 245 -8.00 -7.72 -3.42
C PHE A 245 -8.62 -8.55 -4.56
N ALA A 246 -9.05 -9.78 -4.21
CA ALA A 246 -9.26 -10.88 -5.16
C ALA A 246 -10.11 -10.56 -6.39
N THR A 247 -11.19 -9.78 -6.24
CA THR A 247 -12.06 -9.38 -7.36
C THR A 247 -12.24 -7.86 -7.38
N PRO A 248 -12.54 -7.24 -8.54
CA PRO A 248 -12.78 -5.81 -8.62
C PRO A 248 -13.83 -5.31 -7.62
N SER A 249 -14.93 -6.07 -7.48
CA SER A 249 -16.04 -5.71 -6.60
C SER A 249 -15.63 -5.76 -5.13
N LEU A 250 -14.96 -6.84 -4.70
CA LEU A 250 -14.49 -6.97 -3.31
C LEU A 250 -13.43 -5.93 -2.98
N ALA A 251 -12.51 -5.69 -3.92
CA ALA A 251 -11.45 -4.70 -3.75
C ALA A 251 -12.01 -3.28 -3.59
N TYR A 252 -12.99 -2.91 -4.41
CA TYR A 252 -13.67 -1.63 -4.27
C TYR A 252 -14.43 -1.54 -2.94
N LYS A 253 -15.28 -2.54 -2.66
CA LYS A 253 -16.21 -2.54 -1.52
C LYS A 253 -15.49 -2.58 -0.17
N TYR A 254 -14.41 -3.35 -0.05
CA TYR A 254 -13.77 -3.58 1.25
C TYR A 254 -12.64 -2.60 1.52
N VAL A 255 -11.94 -2.16 0.47
CA VAL A 255 -10.65 -1.46 0.62
C VAL A 255 -10.46 -0.31 -0.38
N PHE A 256 -11.52 0.11 -1.07
CA PHE A 256 -11.51 1.27 -1.97
C PHE A 256 -10.57 1.15 -3.18
N GLN A 257 -10.16 -0.08 -3.54
CA GLN A 257 -9.32 -0.31 -4.71
C GLN A 257 -10.16 -0.42 -5.97
N GLU A 258 -10.11 0.61 -6.82
CA GLU A 258 -10.67 0.56 -8.18
C GLU A 258 -9.62 0.18 -9.21
N TRP A 259 -8.93 -0.92 -8.94
CA TRP A 259 -7.76 -1.33 -9.72
C TRP A 259 -8.00 -1.51 -11.23
N PRO A 260 -9.20 -1.87 -11.75
CA PRO A 260 -9.42 -1.89 -13.20
C PRO A 260 -9.30 -0.51 -13.87
N LYS A 261 -9.37 0.58 -13.09
CA LYS A 261 -9.26 1.96 -13.59
C LYS A 261 -7.83 2.50 -13.56
N TRP A 262 -6.88 1.78 -12.96
CA TRP A 262 -5.53 2.29 -12.72
C TRP A 262 -4.64 2.27 -13.96
N GLY A 263 -4.79 1.26 -14.83
CA GLY A 263 -3.99 1.15 -16.06
C GLY A 263 -2.53 0.79 -15.79
N LEU A 264 -2.27 -0.04 -14.78
CA LEU A 264 -0.94 -0.56 -14.49
C LEU A 264 -0.55 -1.69 -15.47
N ASP A 265 0.74 -2.01 -15.55
CA ASP A 265 1.24 -3.07 -16.44
C ASP A 265 0.78 -4.46 -15.96
N LEU A 266 0.68 -4.66 -14.64
CA LEU A 266 0.33 -5.94 -14.02
C LEU A 266 -0.50 -5.75 -12.76
N TYR A 267 -1.32 -6.75 -12.46
CA TYR A 267 -2.05 -6.85 -11.19
C TYR A 267 -1.82 -8.23 -10.59
N ASN A 268 -1.65 -8.28 -9.27
CA ASN A 268 -1.53 -9.51 -8.49
C ASN A 268 -2.74 -9.64 -7.53
N PRO A 269 -3.90 -10.13 -8.01
CA PRO A 269 -5.06 -10.35 -7.15
C PRO A 269 -4.77 -11.42 -6.09
N MET A 270 -5.00 -11.09 -4.83
CA MET A 270 -4.76 -11.97 -3.68
C MET A 270 -5.92 -12.96 -3.50
N ILE A 271 -5.97 -14.02 -4.32
CA ILE A 271 -7.02 -15.05 -4.31
C ILE A 271 -6.73 -16.11 -3.22
N TYR A 272 -6.67 -15.66 -1.97
CA TYR A 272 -6.45 -16.53 -0.82
C TYR A 272 -7.78 -17.10 -0.33
N HIS A 273 -8.17 -18.27 -0.86
CA HIS A 273 -9.50 -18.87 -0.67
C HIS A 273 -10.02 -18.87 0.77
N LYS A 274 -9.14 -19.09 1.76
CA LYS A 274 -9.53 -19.13 3.19
C LYS A 274 -10.06 -17.80 3.76
N TYR A 275 -9.87 -16.68 3.07
CA TYR A 275 -10.26 -15.36 3.57
C TYR A 275 -11.61 -14.85 3.01
N TYR A 276 -12.04 -15.31 1.83
CA TYR A 276 -13.18 -14.75 1.11
C TYR A 276 -14.45 -15.57 1.23
#